data_AF-A0AAD5KH76-F1
#
_entry.id   AF-A0AAD5KH76-F1
#
_cell.length_a   1.000
_cell.length_b   1.000
_cell.length_c   1.000
_cell.angle_alpha   90.00
_cell.angle_beta   90.00
_cell.angle_gamma   90.00
#
_symmetry.space_group_name_H-M   'P 1'
#
loop_
_entity.id
_entity.type
_entity.pdbx_description
1 polymer ?
#
loop_
_entity_poly.entity_id
_entity_poly.type
_entity_poly.pdbx_seq_one_letter_code
_entity_poly.pdbx_strand_id
1 'polypeptide(L)'
;MGAQTSKEAVRRLPKQARTGNLSKPTASPSTIQDHYTQTTNEPLPVLEGRDDELHKKLTQLGPVKVEPTITRMRTSDNMLHIIRERQRIEEDEDLGRLSQVPNRATIDIIFSALEQRKRLAPGDLNNDNVLKGLSRDYGLDVPTLQTLYKYYNTIAVLPARADDQKGRMQGIWAENRQEWQQAVDSVVARNEEIKRKLQEKKALSEQKEKEQQEQAKKPERELSEQEKKEKRLQDLFED
;
A
#
# COMPACT_ATOMS: atom_id res chain seq x y z
N MET A 1 -34.49 41.89 -48.17
CA MET A 1 -35.18 40.75 -47.51
C MET A 1 -35.19 39.58 -48.48
N GLY A 2 -34.53 38.46 -48.17
CA GLY A 2 -34.65 37.24 -48.98
C GLY A 2 -33.36 36.40 -49.03
N ALA A 3 -33.13 35.60 -47.99
CA ALA A 3 -31.93 34.83 -47.72
C ALA A 3 -31.56 33.79 -48.79
N GLN A 4 -30.27 33.72 -49.11
CA GLN A 4 -29.63 32.53 -49.68
C GLN A 4 -29.54 31.45 -48.60
N THR A 5 -30.07 30.25 -48.85
CA THR A 5 -29.88 29.10 -47.97
C THR A 5 -28.94 28.08 -48.62
N SER A 6 -27.88 27.77 -47.87
CA SER A 6 -26.78 26.87 -48.17
C SER A 6 -27.26 25.43 -48.41
N LYS A 7 -26.86 24.83 -49.54
CA LYS A 7 -26.98 23.38 -49.79
C LYS A 7 -25.80 22.65 -49.14
N GLU A 8 -25.88 22.39 -47.84
CA GLU A 8 -25.04 21.37 -47.20
C GLU A 8 -25.73 20.00 -47.34
N ALA A 9 -25.21 19.18 -48.26
CA ALA A 9 -25.57 17.78 -48.37
C ALA A 9 -24.99 17.02 -47.16
N VAL A 10 -25.76 16.95 -46.07
CA VAL A 10 -25.46 16.14 -44.89
C VAL A 10 -25.47 14.66 -45.29
N ARG A 11 -24.27 14.11 -45.57
CA ARG A 11 -24.07 12.67 -45.77
C ARG A 11 -24.40 11.94 -44.46
N ARG A 12 -25.56 11.29 -44.41
CA ARG A 12 -25.98 10.47 -43.26
C ARG A 12 -25.31 9.10 -43.31
N LEU A 13 -24.61 8.74 -42.24
CA LEU A 13 -24.06 7.40 -42.02
C LEU A 13 -25.20 6.40 -41.76
N PRO A 14 -25.09 5.14 -42.24
CA PRO A 14 -26.10 4.10 -41.99
C PRO A 14 -26.15 3.75 -40.49
N LYS A 15 -27.35 3.81 -39.91
CA LYS A 15 -27.60 3.58 -38.47
C LYS A 15 -27.91 2.13 -38.10
N GLN A 16 -27.86 1.20 -39.05
CA GLN A 16 -28.13 -0.22 -38.79
C GLN A 16 -26.89 -1.05 -39.10
N ALA A 17 -26.41 -1.78 -38.10
CA ALA A 17 -25.33 -2.75 -38.25
C ALA A 17 -25.84 -3.93 -39.09
N ARG A 18 -25.10 -4.28 -40.16
CA ARG A 18 -25.38 -5.48 -40.94
C ARG A 18 -25.23 -6.70 -40.02
N THR A 19 -26.35 -7.36 -39.72
CA THR A 19 -26.39 -8.68 -39.09
C THR A 19 -26.09 -9.73 -40.16
N GLY A 20 -24.82 -9.86 -40.55
CA GLY A 20 -24.31 -10.98 -41.33
C GLY A 20 -23.23 -11.65 -40.52
N ASN A 21 -23.33 -12.97 -40.37
CA ASN A 21 -22.49 -13.84 -39.53
C ASN A 21 -20.99 -13.51 -39.65
N LEU A 22 -20.48 -12.65 -38.78
CA LEU A 22 -19.05 -12.46 -38.56
C LEU A 22 -18.63 -13.44 -37.49
N SER A 23 -17.96 -14.52 -37.90
CA SER A 23 -17.24 -15.40 -36.98
C SER A 23 -16.36 -14.53 -36.09
N LYS A 24 -16.51 -14.66 -34.76
CA LYS A 24 -15.67 -13.96 -33.79
C LYS A 24 -14.20 -14.27 -34.11
N PRO A 25 -13.32 -13.28 -34.29
CA PRO A 25 -11.91 -13.55 -34.48
C PRO A 25 -11.36 -14.19 -33.20
N THR A 26 -10.80 -15.40 -33.32
CA THR A 26 -10.24 -16.18 -32.21
C THR A 26 -8.79 -15.80 -31.88
N ALA A 27 -8.16 -14.92 -32.66
CA ALA A 27 -6.78 -14.50 -32.45
C ALA A 27 -6.62 -12.98 -32.57
N SER A 28 -5.78 -12.42 -31.69
CA SER A 28 -5.37 -11.03 -31.71
C SER A 28 -4.37 -10.78 -32.84
N PRO A 29 -4.39 -9.59 -33.50
CA PRO A 29 -3.51 -9.27 -34.64
C PRO A 29 -2.01 -9.26 -34.30
N SER A 30 -1.64 -9.28 -33.02
CA SER A 30 -0.26 -9.40 -32.55
C SER A 30 0.33 -10.82 -32.71
N THR A 31 -0.50 -11.87 -32.82
CA THR A 31 -0.02 -13.27 -32.91
C THR A 31 0.21 -13.76 -34.34
N ILE A 32 -0.01 -12.91 -35.36
CA ILE A 32 0.02 -13.30 -36.78
C ILE A 32 1.43 -13.20 -37.40
N GLN A 33 2.40 -12.61 -36.70
CA GLN A 33 3.75 -12.38 -37.23
C GLN A 33 4.55 -13.67 -37.50
N ASP A 34 4.29 -14.76 -36.76
CA ASP A 34 5.16 -15.95 -36.79
C ASP A 34 4.76 -17.01 -37.83
N HIS A 35 3.58 -16.90 -38.47
CA HIS A 35 3.09 -17.91 -39.41
C HIS A 35 3.40 -17.62 -40.88
N TYR A 36 3.98 -16.45 -41.21
CA TYR A 36 4.18 -16.03 -42.60
C TYR A 36 5.42 -16.66 -43.28
N THR A 37 6.28 -17.35 -42.54
CA THR A 37 7.54 -17.89 -43.08
C THR A 37 7.49 -19.37 -43.48
N GLN A 38 6.38 -20.09 -43.25
CA GLN A 38 6.35 -21.56 -43.43
C GLN A 38 5.57 -22.11 -44.64
N THR A 39 4.90 -21.31 -45.47
CA THR A 39 3.99 -21.85 -46.50
C THR A 39 4.43 -21.70 -47.95
N THR A 40 5.72 -21.50 -48.23
CA THR A 40 6.18 -21.23 -49.61
C THR A 40 6.43 -22.46 -50.49
N ASN A 41 6.28 -23.70 -50.02
CA ASN A 41 6.74 -24.88 -50.79
C ASN A 41 5.75 -26.07 -50.94
N GLU A 42 4.47 -25.93 -50.59
CA GLU A 42 3.50 -27.02 -50.90
C GLU A 42 2.63 -26.68 -52.13
N PRO A 43 2.59 -27.55 -53.17
CA PRO A 43 1.65 -27.41 -54.26
C PRO A 43 0.24 -27.79 -53.79
N LEU A 44 -0.65 -26.79 -53.72
CA LEU A 44 -2.07 -27.02 -53.44
C LEU A 44 -2.78 -27.74 -54.63
N PRO A 45 -3.80 -28.57 -54.36
CA PRO A 45 -4.55 -29.26 -55.40
C PRO A 45 -5.26 -28.26 -56.32
N VAL A 46 -5.10 -28.46 -57.63
CA VAL A 46 -5.78 -27.71 -58.69
C VAL A 46 -7.28 -28.01 -58.61
N LEU A 47 -8.05 -27.06 -58.11
CA LEU A 47 -9.52 -27.07 -58.15
C LEU A 47 -9.96 -26.44 -59.47
N GLU A 48 -10.63 -27.22 -60.31
CA GLU A 48 -11.17 -26.78 -61.61
C GLU A 48 -12.08 -25.55 -61.44
N GLY A 49 -11.76 -24.47 -62.15
CA GLY A 49 -12.56 -23.24 -62.20
C GLY A 49 -11.89 -21.98 -61.63
N ARG A 50 -10.63 -22.04 -61.18
CA ARG A 50 -9.82 -20.86 -60.82
C ARG A 50 -8.82 -20.52 -61.93
N ASP A 51 -8.55 -19.22 -62.11
CA ASP A 51 -7.55 -18.71 -63.05
C ASP A 51 -6.14 -19.19 -62.62
N ASP A 52 -5.52 -20.05 -63.44
CA ASP A 52 -4.21 -20.66 -63.21
C ASP A 52 -3.08 -19.64 -63.04
N GLU A 53 -3.26 -18.42 -63.54
CA GLU A 53 -2.27 -17.35 -63.44
C GLU A 53 -2.53 -16.36 -62.30
N LEU A 54 -3.64 -16.50 -61.57
CA LEU A 54 -4.00 -15.59 -60.49
C LEU A 54 -2.90 -15.51 -59.43
N HIS A 55 -2.30 -16.65 -59.08
CA HIS A 55 -1.22 -16.70 -58.09
C HIS A 55 0.04 -15.99 -58.58
N LYS A 56 0.41 -16.15 -59.86
CA LYS A 56 1.56 -15.44 -60.45
C LYS A 56 1.33 -13.93 -60.44
N LYS A 57 0.12 -13.49 -60.79
CA LYS A 57 -0.29 -12.07 -60.78
C LYS A 57 -0.32 -11.50 -59.35
N LEU A 58 -0.77 -12.27 -58.36
CA LEU A 58 -0.76 -11.87 -56.95
C LEU A 58 0.66 -11.77 -56.37
N THR A 59 1.56 -12.69 -56.73
CA THR A 59 2.97 -12.60 -56.32
C THR A 59 3.70 -11.42 -56.97
N GLN A 60 3.31 -11.03 -58.20
CA GLN A 60 3.86 -9.85 -58.88
C GLN A 60 3.42 -8.52 -58.28
N LEU A 61 2.22 -8.45 -57.66
CA LEU A 61 1.70 -7.23 -57.04
C LEU A 61 2.45 -6.83 -55.76
N GLY A 62 3.22 -7.73 -55.16
CA GLY A 62 3.93 -7.49 -53.91
C GLY A 62 3.00 -7.28 -52.70
N PRO A 63 3.54 -7.14 -51.49
CA PRO A 63 2.72 -6.91 -50.30
C PRO A 63 2.01 -5.56 -50.41
N VAL A 64 0.68 -5.58 -50.44
CA VAL A 64 -0.16 -4.37 -50.42
C VAL A 64 0.04 -3.67 -49.08
N LYS A 65 0.78 -2.56 -49.08
CA LYS A 65 0.90 -1.69 -47.91
C LYS A 65 -0.44 -1.00 -47.67
N VAL A 66 -1.17 -1.50 -46.68
CA VAL A 66 -2.30 -0.76 -46.10
C VAL A 66 -1.69 0.33 -45.21
N GLU A 67 -1.86 1.60 -45.59
CA GLU A 67 -1.44 2.69 -44.71
C GLU A 67 -2.19 2.59 -43.38
N PRO A 68 -1.51 2.75 -42.23
CA PRO A 68 -2.17 2.70 -40.95
C PRO A 68 -3.21 3.82 -40.89
N THR A 69 -4.49 3.44 -40.80
CA THR A 69 -5.58 4.39 -40.59
C THR A 69 -5.35 5.10 -39.26
N ILE A 70 -4.76 6.30 -39.30
CA ILE A 70 -4.62 7.18 -38.14
C ILE A 70 -6.03 7.71 -37.85
N THR A 71 -6.84 6.89 -37.20
CA THR A 71 -8.08 7.33 -36.60
C THR A 71 -7.69 8.37 -35.56
N ARG A 72 -8.09 9.64 -35.74
CA ARG A 72 -7.92 10.69 -34.73
C ARG A 72 -8.71 10.29 -33.49
N MET A 73 -8.09 9.49 -32.62
CA MET A 73 -8.62 9.18 -31.32
C MET A 73 -8.77 10.50 -30.56
N ARG A 74 -9.89 10.65 -29.85
CA ARG A 74 -10.10 11.82 -28.98
C ARG A 74 -8.95 11.87 -27.99
N THR A 75 -8.19 12.95 -28.02
CA THR A 75 -7.03 13.17 -27.16
C THR A 75 -7.40 13.31 -25.68
N SER A 76 -8.70 13.42 -25.37
CA SER A 76 -9.25 13.63 -24.04
C SER A 76 -9.81 12.37 -23.37
N ASP A 77 -9.49 11.17 -23.88
CA ASP A 77 -9.93 9.93 -23.21
C ASP A 77 -9.01 9.62 -22.02
N ASN A 78 -9.59 9.60 -20.82
CA ASN A 78 -8.88 9.26 -19.58
C ASN A 78 -8.23 7.87 -19.67
N MET A 79 -8.82 6.93 -20.41
CA MET A 79 -8.23 5.61 -20.60
C MET A 79 -6.93 5.66 -21.40
N LEU A 80 -6.82 6.54 -22.41
CA LEU A 80 -5.57 6.72 -23.15
C LEU A 80 -4.48 7.33 -22.28
N HIS A 81 -4.84 8.23 -21.37
CA HIS A 81 -3.89 8.79 -20.42
C HIS A 81 -3.34 7.71 -19.48
N ILE A 82 -4.21 6.85 -18.94
CA ILE A 82 -3.79 5.71 -18.10
C ILE A 82 -2.87 4.76 -18.87
N ILE A 83 -3.19 4.42 -20.11
CA ILE A 83 -2.36 3.51 -20.93
C ILE A 83 -0.98 4.11 -21.19
N ARG A 84 -0.91 5.41 -21.54
CA ARG A 84 0.36 6.10 -21.78
C ARG A 84 1.22 6.18 -20.52
N GLU A 85 0.61 6.45 -19.37
CA GLU A 85 1.34 6.45 -18.09
C GLU A 85 1.85 5.05 -17.74
N ARG A 86 1.08 3.98 -18.00
CA ARG A 86 1.57 2.60 -17.80
C ARG A 86 2.75 2.27 -18.72
N GLN A 87 2.68 2.61 -20.00
CA GLN A 87 3.78 2.41 -20.94
C GLN A 87 5.02 3.18 -20.52
N ARG A 88 4.86 4.44 -20.10
CA ARG A 88 5.95 5.26 -19.57
C ARG A 88 6.58 4.63 -18.32
N ILE A 89 5.76 4.07 -17.42
CA ILE A 89 6.25 3.40 -16.21
C ILE A 89 7.10 2.18 -16.57
N GLU A 90 6.63 1.34 -17.49
CA GLU A 90 7.36 0.16 -17.97
C GLU A 90 8.69 0.56 -18.63
N GLU A 91 8.68 1.57 -19.51
CA GLU A 91 9.89 2.09 -20.18
C GLU A 91 10.90 2.70 -19.18
N ASP A 92 10.42 3.45 -18.17
CA ASP A 92 11.28 4.05 -17.14
C ASP A 92 11.86 3.00 -16.16
N GLU A 93 11.18 1.86 -16.00
CA GLU A 93 11.60 0.74 -15.14
C GLU A 93 12.73 -0.05 -15.78
N ASP A 94 12.59 -0.37 -17.06
CA ASP A 94 13.64 -1.05 -17.85
C ASP A 94 14.94 -0.22 -17.92
N LEU A 95 14.84 1.10 -17.83
CA LEU A 95 15.99 2.02 -17.88
C LEU A 95 16.56 2.37 -16.49
N GLY A 96 16.01 1.87 -15.39
CA GLY A 96 16.42 2.22 -14.02
C GLY A 96 16.23 3.72 -13.70
N ARG A 97 15.47 4.45 -14.53
CA ARG A 97 15.22 5.89 -14.39
C ARG A 97 14.08 6.21 -13.42
N LEU A 98 13.41 5.17 -12.90
CA LEU A 98 12.35 5.29 -11.91
C LEU A 98 12.71 6.18 -10.71
N SER A 99 13.96 6.09 -10.24
CA SER A 99 14.48 6.88 -9.10
C SER A 99 14.76 8.35 -9.42
N GLN A 100 14.77 8.74 -10.71
CA GLN A 100 15.15 10.09 -11.14
C GLN A 100 13.94 10.98 -11.43
N VAL A 101 12.73 10.42 -11.43
CA VAL A 101 11.50 11.18 -11.67
C VAL A 101 11.12 11.91 -10.38
N PRO A 102 11.18 13.25 -10.33
CA PRO A 102 10.83 14.00 -9.13
C PRO A 102 9.33 13.82 -8.81
N ASN A 103 9.01 13.83 -7.51
CA ASN A 103 7.63 13.79 -7.02
C ASN A 103 6.86 12.50 -7.36
N ARG A 104 7.57 11.40 -7.64
CA ARG A 104 7.00 10.07 -7.84
C ARG A 104 6.93 9.33 -6.51
N ALA A 105 5.73 8.95 -6.08
CA ALA A 105 5.52 8.18 -4.86
C ALA A 105 5.37 6.69 -5.18
N THR A 106 6.19 5.84 -4.56
CA THR A 106 5.94 4.40 -4.53
C THR A 106 4.89 4.08 -3.45
N ILE A 107 4.27 2.90 -3.55
CA ILE A 107 3.28 2.46 -2.55
C ILE A 107 3.88 2.46 -1.14
N ASP A 108 5.13 2.03 -0.99
CA ASP A 108 5.83 2.02 0.29
C ASP A 108 6.06 3.43 0.85
N ILE A 109 6.39 4.40 0.00
CA ILE A 109 6.52 5.81 0.39
C ILE A 109 5.16 6.34 0.86
N ILE A 110 4.08 6.08 0.11
CA ILE A 110 2.73 6.51 0.51
C ILE A 110 2.33 5.86 1.83
N PHE A 111 2.58 4.56 1.99
CA PHE A 111 2.29 3.83 3.21
C PHE A 111 3.05 4.41 4.41
N SER A 112 4.36 4.62 4.26
CA SER A 112 5.19 5.20 5.32
C SER A 112 4.78 6.64 5.66
N ALA A 113 4.42 7.46 4.68
CA ALA A 113 3.92 8.82 4.88
C ALA A 113 2.58 8.85 5.63
N LEU A 114 1.69 7.90 5.35
CA LEU A 114 0.42 7.75 6.06
C LEU A 114 0.62 7.16 7.46
N GLU A 115 1.56 6.24 7.64
CA GLU A 115 1.91 5.68 8.95
C GLU A 115 2.50 6.75 9.87
N GLN A 116 3.36 7.61 9.33
CA GLN A 116 3.93 8.74 10.05
C GLN A 116 2.85 9.75 10.44
N ARG A 117 1.87 10.00 9.56
CA ARG A 117 0.75 10.87 9.90
C ARG A 117 -0.03 10.40 11.12
N LYS A 118 -0.19 9.09 11.33
CA LYS A 118 -0.89 8.56 12.52
C LYS A 118 -0.29 9.04 13.84
N ARG A 119 0.98 9.42 13.83
CA ARG A 119 1.75 9.90 14.99
C ARG A 119 1.73 11.42 15.17
N LEU A 120 1.26 12.16 14.16
CA LEU A 120 1.17 13.61 14.20
C LEU A 120 -0.13 14.06 14.86
N ALA A 121 -0.09 15.17 15.60
CA ALA A 121 -1.30 15.73 16.19
C ALA A 121 -2.18 16.34 15.09
N PRO A 122 -3.51 16.34 15.27
CA PRO A 122 -4.40 17.12 14.43
C PRO A 122 -3.97 18.60 14.43
N GLY A 123 -3.64 19.13 13.25
CA GLY A 123 -3.17 20.51 13.08
C GLY A 123 -1.65 20.69 13.00
N ASP A 124 -0.83 19.67 13.29
CA ASP A 124 0.63 19.76 13.08
C ASP A 124 1.00 19.87 11.60
N LEU A 125 0.13 19.37 10.72
CA LEU A 125 0.23 19.52 9.28
C LEU A 125 0.04 20.97 8.78
N ASN A 126 -0.41 21.89 9.65
CA ASN A 126 -0.46 23.32 9.32
C ASN A 126 0.88 24.02 9.58
N ASN A 127 1.83 23.36 10.23
CA ASN A 127 3.16 23.91 10.46
C ASN A 127 4.04 23.67 9.23
N ASP A 128 4.44 24.75 8.56
CA ASP A 128 5.29 24.70 7.36
C ASP A 128 6.61 23.96 7.58
N ASN A 129 7.18 24.04 8.78
CA ASN A 129 8.43 23.36 9.12
C ASN A 129 8.26 21.83 9.12
N VAL A 130 7.12 21.33 9.59
CA VAL A 130 6.81 19.89 9.61
C VAL A 130 6.60 19.39 8.19
N LEU A 131 5.83 20.12 7.38
CA LEU A 131 5.60 19.76 5.98
C LEU A 131 6.89 19.77 5.14
N LYS A 132 7.77 20.74 5.36
CA LYS A 132 9.08 20.79 4.67
C LYS A 132 9.99 19.62 5.08
N GLY A 133 9.94 19.21 6.35
CA GLY A 133 10.64 18.01 6.82
C GLY A 133 10.14 16.75 6.11
N LEU A 134 8.83 16.52 6.11
CA LEU A 134 8.21 15.37 5.45
C LEU A 134 8.45 15.37 3.93
N SER A 135 8.43 16.54 3.30
CA SER A 135 8.73 16.70 1.87
C SER A 135 10.15 16.22 1.53
N ARG A 136 11.12 16.57 2.39
CA ARG A 136 12.51 16.10 2.24
C ARG A 136 12.65 14.62 2.50
N ASP A 137 11.98 14.08 3.52
CA ASP A 137 12.11 12.68 3.92
C ASP A 137 11.53 11.73 2.86
N TYR A 138 10.44 12.12 2.21
CA TYR A 138 9.73 11.29 1.23
C TYR A 138 9.99 11.67 -0.23
N GLY A 139 10.70 12.76 -0.50
CA GLY A 139 10.93 13.26 -1.86
C GLY A 139 9.65 13.69 -2.58
N LEU A 140 8.63 14.11 -1.82
CA LEU A 140 7.33 14.54 -2.32
C LEU A 140 7.15 16.03 -2.14
N ASP A 141 6.52 16.69 -3.11
CA ASP A 141 6.23 18.11 -3.00
C ASP A 141 5.21 18.36 -1.89
N VAL A 142 5.39 19.47 -1.16
CA VAL A 142 4.47 19.95 -0.12
C VAL A 142 2.99 19.95 -0.56
N PRO A 143 2.60 20.48 -1.74
CA PRO A 143 1.21 20.42 -2.21
C PRO A 143 0.69 18.99 -2.40
N THR A 144 1.53 18.06 -2.87
CA THR A 144 1.18 16.65 -3.02
C THR A 144 0.90 16.02 -1.66
N LEU A 145 1.78 16.26 -0.67
CA LEU A 145 1.59 15.78 0.71
C LEU A 145 0.35 16.37 1.37
N GLN A 146 0.09 17.67 1.19
CA GLN A 146 -1.13 18.31 1.69
C GLN A 146 -2.39 17.69 1.07
N THR A 147 -2.35 17.41 -0.24
CA THR A 147 -3.45 16.77 -0.96
C THR A 147 -3.66 15.34 -0.45
N LEU A 148 -2.58 14.56 -0.32
CA LEU A 148 -2.62 13.20 0.23
C LEU A 148 -3.28 13.20 1.62
N TYR A 149 -2.85 14.11 2.50
CA TYR A 149 -3.38 14.16 3.85
C TYR A 149 -4.80 14.74 3.95
N LYS A 150 -5.21 15.58 3.01
CA LYS A 150 -6.59 16.07 2.95
C LYS A 150 -7.59 14.97 2.60
N TYR A 151 -7.23 14.05 1.70
CA TYR A 151 -8.17 13.06 1.17
C TYR A 151 -8.14 11.70 1.88
N TYR A 152 -6.99 11.28 2.41
CA TYR A 152 -6.88 9.99 3.10
C TYR A 152 -6.95 10.19 4.59
N ASN A 153 -8.03 9.80 5.26
CA ASN A 153 -8.10 9.95 6.71
C ASN A 153 -7.41 8.77 7.42
N THR A 154 -6.65 9.04 8.48
CA THR A 154 -5.91 8.02 9.24
C THR A 154 -6.24 8.11 10.72
N ILE A 155 -6.34 6.96 11.39
CA ILE A 155 -6.44 6.92 12.85
C ILE A 155 -5.24 7.61 13.51
N ALA A 156 -5.47 8.32 14.61
CA ALA A 156 -4.40 8.80 15.46
C ALA A 156 -3.97 7.68 16.41
N VAL A 157 -2.67 7.47 16.57
CA VAL A 157 -2.13 6.41 17.43
C VAL A 157 -1.62 7.03 18.73
N LEU A 158 -2.15 6.54 19.84
CA LEU A 158 -1.75 6.95 21.18
C LEU A 158 -0.44 6.29 21.63
N PRO A 159 0.29 6.87 22.59
CA PRO A 159 1.46 6.23 23.18
C PRO A 159 1.11 4.85 23.75
N ALA A 160 2.06 3.92 23.69
CA ALA A 160 1.89 2.56 24.20
C ALA A 160 1.55 2.59 25.70
N ARG A 161 0.62 1.73 26.12
CA ARG A 161 0.25 1.59 27.52
C ARG A 161 1.35 0.85 28.29
N ALA A 162 1.71 1.34 29.46
CA ALA A 162 2.72 0.72 30.32
C ALA A 162 2.30 -0.67 30.84
N ASP A 163 1.00 -0.95 30.88
CA ASP A 163 0.44 -2.24 31.28
C ASP A 163 0.57 -3.33 30.21
N ASP A 164 0.74 -2.96 28.94
CA ASP A 164 0.65 -3.90 27.82
C ASP A 164 2.05 -4.46 27.51
N GLN A 165 2.31 -5.71 27.88
CA GLN A 165 3.62 -6.38 27.69
C GLN A 165 4.06 -6.42 26.21
N LYS A 166 3.10 -6.40 25.28
CA LYS A 166 3.35 -6.40 23.83
C LYS A 166 3.54 -5.00 23.25
N GLY A 167 3.50 -3.94 24.07
CA GLY A 167 3.69 -2.56 23.63
C GLY A 167 2.65 -2.08 22.62
N ARG A 168 1.43 -2.64 22.66
CA ARG A 168 0.39 -2.27 21.70
C ARG A 168 -0.04 -0.82 21.92
N MET A 169 -0.18 -0.10 20.82
CA MET A 169 -0.68 1.26 20.80
C MET A 169 -2.17 1.27 20.46
N GLN A 170 -2.93 2.15 21.10
CA GLN A 170 -4.36 2.28 20.83
C GLN A 170 -4.58 3.32 19.74
N GLY A 171 -5.35 2.96 18.71
CA GLY A 171 -5.85 3.90 17.72
C GLY A 171 -7.11 4.61 18.21
N ILE A 172 -7.19 5.91 18.01
CA ILE A 172 -8.39 6.73 18.26
C ILE A 172 -8.68 7.56 17.00
N TRP A 173 -9.96 7.69 16.68
CA TRP A 173 -10.45 8.70 15.75
C TRP A 173 -10.69 9.98 16.54
N ALA A 174 -9.84 10.99 16.33
CA ALA A 174 -10.00 12.30 16.93
C ALA A 174 -10.35 13.30 15.83
N GLU A 175 -11.46 14.02 15.98
CA GLU A 175 -11.87 15.05 15.02
C GLU A 175 -11.18 16.37 15.32
N ASN A 176 -10.92 16.63 16.61
CA ASN A 176 -10.34 17.86 17.10
C ASN A 176 -8.98 17.65 17.78
N ARG A 177 -8.11 18.68 17.70
CA ARG A 177 -6.81 18.68 18.39
C ARG A 177 -6.94 18.50 19.90
N GLN A 178 -7.98 19.10 20.50
CA GLN A 178 -8.22 19.03 21.94
C GLN A 178 -8.57 17.62 22.40
N GLU A 179 -9.43 16.91 21.67
CA GLU A 179 -9.79 15.51 21.97
C GLU A 179 -8.57 14.59 21.88
N TRP A 180 -7.75 14.77 20.84
CA TRP A 180 -6.50 14.05 20.71
C TRP A 180 -5.57 14.31 21.89
N GLN A 181 -5.40 15.58 22.28
CA GLN A 181 -4.51 15.96 23.36
C GLN A 181 -5.00 15.41 24.71
N GLN A 182 -6.30 15.53 25.00
CA GLN A 182 -6.90 14.93 26.21
C GLN A 182 -6.70 13.41 26.25
N ALA A 183 -6.86 12.73 25.12
CA ALA A 183 -6.64 11.29 25.05
C ALA A 183 -5.16 10.93 25.28
N VAL A 184 -4.22 11.67 24.69
CA VAL A 184 -2.77 11.49 24.92
C VAL A 184 -2.43 11.73 26.40
N ASP A 185 -2.87 12.85 26.96
CA ASP A 185 -2.60 13.23 28.35
C ASP A 185 -3.16 12.19 29.33
N SER A 186 -4.36 11.66 29.06
CA SER A 186 -4.96 10.59 29.88
C SER A 186 -4.12 9.31 29.90
N VAL A 187 -3.52 8.93 28.76
CA VAL A 187 -2.66 7.75 28.67
C VAL A 187 -1.31 8.01 29.31
N VAL A 188 -0.74 9.20 29.13
CA VAL A 188 0.52 9.60 29.78
C VAL A 188 0.37 9.59 31.30
N ALA A 189 -0.66 10.23 31.84
CA ALA A 189 -0.94 10.26 33.27
C ALA A 189 -1.11 8.84 33.85
N ARG A 190 -1.90 8.00 33.18
CA ARG A 190 -2.05 6.59 33.56
C ARG A 190 -0.71 5.85 33.53
N ASN A 191 0.09 6.04 32.48
CA ASN A 191 1.40 5.39 32.36
C ASN A 191 2.37 5.80 33.47
N GLU A 192 2.33 7.06 33.90
CA GLU A 192 3.12 7.55 35.04
C GLU A 192 2.68 6.91 36.35
N GLU A 193 1.38 6.80 36.60
CA GLU A 193 0.86 6.11 37.78
C GLU A 193 1.28 4.64 37.84
N ILE A 194 1.22 3.93 36.71
CA ILE A 194 1.65 2.54 36.62
C ILE A 194 3.15 2.42 36.91
N LYS A 195 3.97 3.32 36.34
CA LYS A 195 5.41 3.36 36.60
C LYS A 195 5.71 3.61 38.08
N ARG A 196 4.99 4.52 38.74
CA ARG A 196 5.12 4.77 40.18
C ARG A 196 4.76 3.52 41.00
N LYS A 197 3.61 2.89 40.71
CA LYS A 197 3.20 1.64 41.38
C LYS A 197 4.20 0.51 41.18
N LEU A 198 4.82 0.40 40.01
CA LEU A 198 5.87 -0.58 39.74
C LEU A 198 7.14 -0.28 40.55
N GLN A 199 7.53 0.98 40.69
CA GLN A 199 8.67 1.38 41.52
C GLN A 199 8.42 1.11 43.01
N GLU A 200 7.24 1.45 43.52
CA GLU A 200 6.85 1.16 44.91
C GLU A 200 6.86 -0.34 45.19
N LYS A 201 6.29 -1.16 44.29
CA LYS A 201 6.32 -2.63 44.42
C LYS A 201 7.73 -3.19 44.44
N LYS A 202 8.63 -2.67 43.60
CA LYS A 202 10.05 -3.08 43.59
C LYS A 202 10.76 -2.70 44.88
N ALA A 203 10.54 -1.49 45.39
CA ALA A 203 11.11 -1.06 46.67
C ALA A 203 10.60 -1.93 47.84
N LEU A 204 9.32 -2.28 47.86
CA LEU A 204 8.72 -3.19 48.84
C LEU A 204 9.28 -4.61 48.76
N SER A 205 9.50 -5.15 47.54
CA SER A 205 10.11 -6.48 47.40
C SER A 205 11.56 -6.49 47.86
N GLU A 206 12.35 -5.47 47.54
CA GLU A 206 13.74 -5.35 48.01
C GLU A 206 13.83 -5.22 49.53
N GLN A 207 12.89 -4.50 50.16
CA GLN A 207 12.80 -4.45 51.63
C GLN A 207 12.46 -5.82 52.23
N LYS A 208 11.47 -6.53 51.67
CA LYS A 208 11.12 -7.89 52.12
C LYS A 208 12.26 -8.89 51.94
N GLU A 209 13.00 -8.82 50.85
CA GLU A 209 14.18 -9.66 50.62
C GLU A 209 15.28 -9.38 51.64
N LYS A 210 15.52 -8.10 51.99
CA LYS A 210 16.45 -7.73 53.06
C LYS A 210 16.00 -8.21 54.43
N GLU A 211 14.71 -8.06 54.76
CA GLU A 211 14.14 -8.56 56.03
C GLU A 211 14.23 -10.09 56.12
N GLN A 212 13.98 -10.82 55.03
CA GLN A 212 14.13 -12.27 54.99
C GLN A 212 15.60 -12.70 55.13
N GLN A 213 16.54 -11.98 54.49
CA GLN A 213 17.97 -12.24 54.67
C GLN A 213 18.46 -11.92 56.09
N GLU A 214 17.92 -10.88 56.73
CA GLU A 214 18.23 -10.56 58.13
C GLU A 214 17.61 -11.55 59.12
N GLN A 215 16.40 -12.07 58.85
CA GLN A 215 15.79 -13.14 59.64
C GLN A 215 16.53 -14.48 59.46
N ALA A 216 17.01 -14.79 58.25
CA ALA A 216 17.86 -15.95 58.00
C ALA A 216 19.29 -15.81 58.57
N LYS A 217 19.75 -14.58 58.84
CA LYS A 217 21.03 -14.28 59.50
C LYS A 217 20.91 -14.09 61.01
N LYS A 218 19.72 -14.12 61.61
CA LYS A 218 19.63 -14.33 63.06
C LYS A 218 20.24 -15.70 63.33
N PRO A 219 21.31 -15.80 64.13
CA PRO A 219 21.86 -17.09 64.47
C PRO A 219 20.72 -17.88 65.11
N GLU A 220 20.51 -19.13 64.66
CA GLU A 220 19.89 -20.12 65.51
C GLU A 220 20.56 -19.96 66.87
N ARG A 221 19.83 -19.44 67.87
CA ARG A 221 20.26 -19.63 69.26
C ARG A 221 20.48 -21.12 69.35
N GLU A 222 21.72 -21.54 69.56
CA GLU A 222 22.07 -22.92 69.83
C GLU A 222 21.21 -23.34 71.03
N LEU A 223 20.03 -23.90 70.76
CA LEU A 223 19.21 -24.54 71.77
C LEU A 223 20.10 -25.63 72.33
N SER A 224 20.36 -25.54 73.63
CA SER A 224 21.16 -26.52 74.34
C SER A 224 20.58 -27.90 74.06
N GLU A 225 21.40 -28.96 74.03
CA GLU A 225 20.90 -30.32 73.75
C GLU A 225 19.73 -30.73 74.68
N GLN A 226 19.61 -30.10 75.84
CA GLN A 226 18.53 -30.28 76.79
C GLN A 226 17.18 -29.76 76.25
N GLU A 227 17.13 -28.55 75.70
CA GLU A 227 15.89 -27.99 75.13
C GLU A 227 15.44 -28.75 73.87
N LYS A 228 16.39 -29.31 73.10
CA LYS A 228 16.07 -30.18 71.96
C LYS A 228 15.48 -31.53 72.39
N LYS A 229 15.91 -32.07 73.55
CA LYS A 229 15.35 -33.29 74.14
C LYS A 229 13.98 -33.04 74.75
N GLU A 230 13.78 -31.90 75.42
CA GLU A 230 12.48 -31.54 75.99
C GLU A 230 11.40 -31.34 74.92
N LYS A 231 11.71 -30.67 73.81
CA LYS A 231 10.76 -30.56 72.68
C LYS A 231 10.41 -31.91 72.06
N ARG A 232 11.40 -32.78 71.86
CA ARG A 232 11.14 -34.15 71.36
C ARG A 232 10.30 -34.98 72.31
N LEU A 233 10.45 -34.77 73.62
CA LEU A 233 9.62 -35.42 74.62
C LEU A 233 8.20 -34.84 74.60
N GLN A 234 8.02 -33.52 74.49
CA GLN A 234 6.69 -32.91 74.37
C GLN A 234 5.93 -33.41 73.14
N ASP A 235 6.59 -33.46 71.97
CA ASP A 235 5.97 -33.96 70.73
C ASP A 235 5.60 -35.46 70.79
N LEU A 236 6.13 -36.23 71.75
CA LEU A 236 5.79 -37.65 71.97
C LEU A 236 4.58 -37.86 72.90
N PHE A 237 4.12 -36.81 73.58
CA PHE A 237 3.00 -36.88 74.53
C PHE A 237 1.80 -35.99 74.13
N GLU A 238 1.91 -35.21 73.05
CA GLU A 238 0.80 -34.49 72.42
C GLU A 238 0.21 -35.34 71.27
N ASP A 239 -0.50 -36.41 71.62
CA ASP A 239 -1.47 -37.13 70.76
C ASP A 239 -2.83 -37.16 71.48
#